data_AF-A0A0C3SEK8-F1
#
_entry.id   AF-A0A0C3SEK8-F1
#
_cell.length_a   1.000
_cell.length_b   1.000
_cell.length_c   1.000
_cell.angle_alpha   90.00
_cell.angle_beta   90.00
_cell.angle_gamma   90.00
#
_symmetry.space_group_name_H-M   'P 1'
#
loop_
_entity.id
_entity.type
_entity.pdbx_description
1 polymer ?
#
loop_
_entity_poly.entity_id
_entity_poly.type
_entity_poly.pdbx_seq_one_letter_code
_entity_poly.pdbx_strand_id
1 'polypeptide(L)'
;MDPRTPPSGPQTTPTIPPTSYEGFVTRTMSEMTHASSVIDQRVLRQCLGLASSYLVTDSTMNPTGGLTAWNSGLNRLVDVLVVLDARSELELETISAASKACSECWTVMDNWSEVEACKESVRAIAVRLKGILDDNGRTYRGGRVYVP
;
A
#
# COMPACT_ATOMS: atom_id res chain seq x y z
N MET A 1 -19.54 58.00 17.94
CA MET A 1 -18.97 57.21 19.05
C MET A 1 -19.53 55.81 18.91
N ASP A 2 -18.82 54.95 18.20
CA ASP A 2 -19.20 53.55 17.92
C ASP A 2 -18.78 52.62 19.07
N PRO A 3 -19.67 51.76 19.59
CA PRO A 3 -19.27 50.67 20.47
C PRO A 3 -18.90 49.42 19.65
N ARG A 4 -17.71 48.91 19.97
CA ARG A 4 -16.96 47.83 19.34
C ARG A 4 -17.67 46.49 19.41
N THR A 5 -17.68 45.77 18.30
CA THR A 5 -18.02 44.34 18.19
C THR A 5 -16.99 43.47 18.94
N PRO A 6 -17.40 42.41 19.68
CA PRO A 6 -16.47 41.50 20.34
C PRO A 6 -15.74 40.56 19.35
N PRO A 7 -14.57 40.01 19.72
CA PRO A 7 -13.73 39.20 18.83
C PRO A 7 -14.29 37.79 18.65
N SER A 8 -14.10 37.28 17.42
CA SER A 8 -14.46 35.97 16.90
C SER A 8 -14.09 34.81 17.83
N GLY A 9 -15.03 33.87 17.98
CA GLY A 9 -14.82 32.60 18.71
C GLY A 9 -13.73 31.72 18.09
N PRO A 10 -13.33 30.63 18.78
CA PRO A 10 -12.23 29.77 18.35
C PRO A 10 -12.53 29.20 16.96
N GLN A 11 -11.67 29.52 16.00
CA GLN A 11 -11.67 28.89 14.69
C GLN A 11 -11.32 27.42 14.89
N THR A 12 -12.31 26.53 14.74
CA THR A 12 -12.05 25.10 14.53
C THR A 12 -11.26 24.97 13.24
N THR A 13 -9.96 24.72 13.37
CA THR A 13 -9.12 24.34 12.24
C THR A 13 -9.76 23.12 11.55
N PRO A 14 -9.83 23.10 10.21
CA PRO A 14 -10.33 21.92 9.50
C PRO A 14 -9.46 20.73 9.91
N THR A 15 -10.04 19.81 10.66
CA THR A 15 -9.34 18.58 11.06
C THR A 15 -9.28 17.72 9.81
N ILE A 16 -8.13 17.70 9.14
CA ILE A 16 -7.91 16.82 7.99
C ILE A 16 -8.00 15.39 8.53
N PRO A 17 -8.96 14.57 8.07
CA PRO A 17 -9.10 13.22 8.58
C PRO A 17 -7.83 12.40 8.28
N PRO A 18 -7.41 11.51 9.18
CA PRO A 18 -6.27 10.64 8.94
C PRO A 18 -6.45 9.85 7.64
N THR A 19 -5.42 9.85 6.80
CA THR A 19 -5.40 9.01 5.61
C THR A 19 -5.37 7.52 6.01
N SER A 20 -5.94 6.66 5.17
CA SER A 20 -5.90 5.19 5.36
C SER A 20 -5.61 4.50 4.05
N TYR A 21 -4.51 3.73 4.02
CA TYR A 21 -4.14 2.94 2.85
C TYR A 21 -5.16 1.86 2.53
N GLU A 22 -5.67 1.16 3.55
CA GLU A 22 -6.74 0.17 3.37
C GLU A 22 -7.98 0.80 2.73
N GLY A 23 -8.40 1.97 3.22
CA GLY A 23 -9.55 2.69 2.67
C GLY A 23 -9.34 3.07 1.20
N PHE A 24 -8.14 3.58 0.88
CA PHE A 24 -7.74 3.91 -0.49
C PHE A 24 -7.75 2.68 -1.41
N VAL A 25 -7.08 1.59 -1.00
CA VAL A 25 -7.00 0.33 -1.77
C VAL A 25 -8.40 -0.25 -1.98
N THR A 26 -9.21 -0.33 -0.93
CA THR A 26 -10.55 -0.92 -1.00
C THR A 26 -11.46 -0.15 -1.96
N ARG A 27 -11.45 1.18 -1.86
CA ARG A 27 -12.21 2.04 -2.78
C ARG A 27 -11.75 1.83 -4.22
N THR A 28 -10.44 1.87 -4.45
CA THR A 28 -9.86 1.74 -5.79
C THR A 28 -10.20 0.39 -6.41
N MET A 29 -10.08 -0.71 -5.65
CA MET A 29 -10.44 -2.05 -6.13
C MET A 29 -11.94 -2.19 -6.41
N SER A 30 -12.79 -1.60 -5.58
CA SER A 30 -14.25 -1.57 -5.78
C SER A 30 -14.61 -0.85 -7.08
N GLU A 31 -14.04 0.34 -7.31
CA GLU A 31 -14.28 1.12 -8.54
C GLU A 31 -13.83 0.36 -9.80
N MET A 32 -12.67 -0.31 -9.73
CA MET A 32 -12.12 -1.10 -10.83
C MET A 32 -13.03 -2.28 -11.21
N THR A 33 -13.50 -3.01 -10.20
CA THR A 33 -14.37 -4.20 -10.39
C THR A 33 -15.79 -3.83 -10.82
N HIS A 34 -16.28 -2.65 -10.44
CA HIS A 34 -17.56 -2.13 -10.91
C HIS A 34 -17.51 -1.66 -12.38
N ALA A 35 -16.39 -1.09 -12.81
CA ALA A 35 -16.22 -0.61 -14.18
C ALA A 35 -15.94 -1.75 -15.19
N SER A 36 -15.27 -2.81 -14.73
CA SER A 36 -14.89 -3.96 -15.55
C SER A 36 -14.77 -5.21 -14.68
N SER A 37 -15.14 -6.37 -15.22
CA SER A 37 -14.87 -7.66 -14.56
C SER A 37 -13.39 -8.06 -14.60
N VAL A 38 -12.56 -7.29 -15.29
CA VAL A 38 -11.11 -7.50 -15.42
C VAL A 38 -10.38 -6.52 -14.51
N ILE A 39 -9.44 -7.01 -13.69
CA ILE A 39 -8.60 -6.18 -12.84
C ILE A 39 -7.62 -5.40 -13.71
N ASP A 40 -7.66 -4.06 -13.65
CA ASP A 40 -6.66 -3.20 -14.28
C ASP A 40 -5.36 -3.22 -13.47
N GLN A 41 -4.39 -3.97 -13.97
CA GLN A 41 -3.10 -4.12 -13.31
C GLN A 41 -2.27 -2.83 -13.30
N ARG A 42 -2.57 -1.82 -14.13
CA ARG A 42 -1.90 -0.52 -14.06
C ARG A 42 -2.28 0.22 -12.79
N VAL A 43 -3.55 0.15 -12.41
CA VAL A 43 -4.02 0.76 -11.15
C VAL A 43 -3.49 -0.05 -9.96
N LEU A 44 -3.43 -1.38 -10.06
CA LEU A 44 -2.77 -2.22 -9.06
C LEU A 44 -1.30 -1.80 -8.84
N ARG A 45 -0.54 -1.56 -9.91
CA ARG A 45 0.83 -1.05 -9.84
C ARG A 45 0.92 0.33 -9.18
N GLN A 46 -0.04 1.22 -9.45
CA GLN A 46 -0.11 2.52 -8.76
C GLN A 46 -0.36 2.35 -7.25
N CYS A 47 -1.30 1.48 -6.87
CA CYS A 47 -1.55 1.19 -5.45
C CYS A 47 -0.29 0.64 -4.76
N LEU A 48 0.42 -0.30 -5.40
CA LEU A 48 1.68 -0.85 -4.90
C LEU A 48 2.76 0.23 -4.74
N GLY A 49 2.92 1.10 -5.74
CA GLY A 49 3.90 2.19 -5.70
C GLY A 49 3.63 3.23 -4.59
N LEU A 50 2.40 3.30 -4.08
CA LEU A 50 2.04 4.17 -2.96
C LEU A 50 2.28 3.53 -1.59
N ALA A 51 2.55 2.22 -1.52
CA ALA A 51 2.64 1.49 -0.25
C ALA A 51 3.66 2.09 0.72
N SER A 52 4.87 2.44 0.24
CA SER A 52 5.94 3.02 1.06
C SER A 52 5.59 4.42 1.58
N SER A 53 4.90 5.23 0.78
CA SER A 53 4.43 6.57 1.19
C SER A 53 3.33 6.51 2.24
N TYR A 54 2.39 5.57 2.08
CA TYR A 54 1.33 5.35 3.05
C TYR A 54 1.84 4.68 4.32
N LEU A 55 2.92 3.90 4.28
CA LEU A 55 3.55 3.37 5.49
C LEU A 55 3.97 4.50 6.43
N VAL A 56 4.59 5.55 5.88
CA VAL A 56 4.99 6.77 6.60
C VAL A 56 3.77 7.58 7.05
N THR A 57 2.79 7.73 6.16
CA THR A 57 1.63 8.60 6.40
C THR A 57 0.69 7.99 7.45
N ASP A 58 0.36 6.71 7.32
CA ASP A 58 -0.55 6.03 8.25
C ASP A 58 0.11 5.88 9.63
N SER A 59 1.43 5.63 9.70
CA SER A 59 2.16 5.54 10.98
C SER A 59 2.20 6.86 11.75
N THR A 60 2.24 8.00 11.05
CA THR A 60 2.31 9.33 11.67
C THR A 60 0.94 9.94 11.95
N MET A 61 -0.03 9.76 11.06
CA MET A 61 -1.35 10.38 11.19
C MET A 61 -2.31 9.56 12.06
N ASN A 62 -2.06 8.26 12.23
CA ASN A 62 -2.86 7.38 13.08
C ASN A 62 -1.98 6.40 13.88
N PRO A 63 -1.34 6.85 14.96
CA PRO A 63 -0.43 6.00 15.75
C PRO A 63 -1.11 4.77 16.37
N THR A 64 -2.43 4.81 16.58
CA THR A 64 -3.18 3.74 17.24
C THR A 64 -3.54 2.59 16.30
N GLY A 65 -3.77 2.86 15.02
CA GLY A 65 -4.26 1.84 14.08
C GLY A 65 -3.81 1.99 12.62
N GLY A 66 -3.02 3.01 12.30
CA GLY A 66 -2.56 3.29 10.94
C GLY A 66 -1.69 2.17 10.38
N LEU A 67 -0.75 1.63 11.16
CA LEU A 67 0.07 0.50 10.73
C LEU A 67 -0.75 -0.77 10.46
N THR A 68 -1.78 -1.03 11.26
CA THR A 68 -2.70 -2.14 11.04
C THR A 68 -3.50 -1.95 9.75
N ALA A 69 -4.04 -0.75 9.53
CA ALA A 69 -4.76 -0.43 8.30
C ALA A 69 -3.84 -0.50 7.07
N TRP A 70 -2.64 0.05 7.16
CA TRP A 70 -1.61 -0.08 6.12
C TRP A 70 -1.32 -1.53 5.77
N ASN A 71 -1.09 -2.36 6.79
CA ASN A 71 -0.80 -3.77 6.59
C ASN A 71 -1.97 -4.53 5.94
N SER A 72 -3.20 -4.25 6.36
CA SER A 72 -4.42 -4.78 5.74
C SER A 72 -4.51 -4.39 4.27
N GLY A 73 -4.25 -3.12 3.94
CA GLY A 73 -4.22 -2.61 2.57
C GLY A 73 -3.21 -3.35 1.69
N LEU A 74 -1.98 -3.50 2.17
CA LEU A 74 -0.92 -4.19 1.43
C LEU A 74 -1.22 -5.69 1.24
N ASN A 75 -1.72 -6.37 2.28
CA ASN A 75 -2.11 -7.78 2.18
C ASN A 75 -3.20 -8.00 1.13
N ARG A 76 -4.21 -7.12 1.05
CA ARG A 76 -5.24 -7.20 0.02
C ARG A 76 -4.66 -7.11 -1.39
N LEU A 77 -3.68 -6.22 -1.63
CA LEU A 77 -3.02 -6.15 -2.94
C LEU A 77 -2.27 -7.45 -3.26
N VAL A 78 -1.60 -8.04 -2.27
CA VAL A 78 -0.87 -9.31 -2.45
C VAL A 78 -1.83 -10.47 -2.68
N ASP A 79 -2.97 -10.52 -2.01
CA ASP A 79 -4.02 -11.51 -2.25
C ASP A 79 -4.51 -11.44 -3.70
N VAL A 80 -4.70 -10.23 -4.23
CA VAL A 80 -5.05 -10.02 -5.64
C VAL A 80 -3.96 -10.53 -6.58
N LEU A 81 -2.67 -10.29 -6.29
CA LEU A 81 -1.56 -10.82 -7.08
C LEU A 81 -1.56 -12.35 -7.13
N VAL A 82 -1.79 -13.00 -5.98
CA VAL A 82 -1.86 -14.48 -5.88
C VAL A 82 -3.03 -15.01 -6.70
N VAL A 83 -4.19 -14.37 -6.65
CA VAL A 83 -5.35 -14.76 -7.45
C VAL A 83 -5.10 -14.60 -8.94
N LEU A 84 -4.46 -13.49 -9.36
CA LEU A 84 -4.09 -13.26 -10.76
C LEU A 84 -3.06 -14.28 -11.25
N ASP A 85 -2.09 -14.67 -10.42
CA ASP A 85 -1.11 -15.71 -10.76
C ASP A 85 -1.78 -17.07 -10.94
N ALA A 86 -2.65 -17.46 -10.01
CA ALA A 86 -3.42 -18.71 -10.08
C ALA A 86 -4.29 -18.80 -11.34
N ARG A 87 -4.75 -17.65 -11.86
CA ARG A 87 -5.50 -17.54 -13.12
C ARG A 87 -4.61 -17.41 -14.36
N SER A 88 -3.30 -17.33 -14.19
CA SER A 88 -2.34 -17.04 -15.24
C SER A 88 -2.54 -15.69 -15.93
N GLU A 89 -3.16 -14.75 -15.24
CA GLU A 89 -3.45 -13.39 -15.69
C GLU A 89 -2.41 -12.37 -15.18
N LEU A 90 -1.60 -12.72 -14.17
CA LEU A 90 -0.63 -11.81 -13.58
C LEU A 90 0.49 -11.42 -14.58
N GLU A 91 0.65 -10.11 -14.77
CA GLU A 91 1.68 -9.52 -15.62
C GLU A 91 3.04 -9.45 -14.90
N LEU A 92 4.12 -9.63 -15.66
CA LEU A 92 5.50 -9.47 -15.19
C LEU A 92 5.75 -8.10 -14.55
N GLU A 93 5.22 -7.04 -15.15
CA GLU A 93 5.38 -5.67 -14.64
C GLU A 93 4.76 -5.51 -13.25
N THR A 94 3.65 -6.20 -12.99
CA THR A 94 2.91 -6.11 -11.73
C THR A 94 3.66 -6.80 -10.60
N ILE A 95 4.16 -8.01 -10.84
CA ILE A 95 5.00 -8.69 -9.83
C ILE A 95 6.31 -7.93 -9.59
N SER A 96 6.89 -7.32 -10.63
CA SER A 96 8.06 -6.44 -10.51
C SER A 96 7.77 -5.20 -9.66
N ALA A 97 6.62 -4.55 -9.85
CA ALA A 97 6.18 -3.44 -9.02
C ALA A 97 5.96 -3.87 -7.57
N ALA A 98 5.42 -5.07 -7.32
CA ALA A 98 5.22 -5.60 -5.99
C ALA A 98 6.56 -5.85 -5.26
N SER A 99 7.51 -6.49 -5.94
CA SER A 99 8.86 -6.68 -5.40
C SER A 99 9.53 -5.35 -5.06
N LYS A 100 9.43 -4.35 -5.96
CA LYS A 100 9.95 -3.00 -5.72
C LYS A 100 9.29 -2.34 -4.51
N ALA A 101 7.96 -2.39 -4.41
CA ALA A 101 7.23 -1.82 -3.29
C ALA A 101 7.65 -2.45 -1.95
N CYS A 102 7.84 -3.78 -1.90
CA CYS A 102 8.35 -4.46 -0.72
C CYS A 102 9.76 -3.99 -0.33
N SER A 103 10.66 -3.81 -1.30
CA SER A 103 12.00 -3.29 -1.05
C SER A 103 11.99 -1.86 -0.52
N GLU A 104 11.18 -0.98 -1.11
CA GLU A 104 11.02 0.40 -0.63
C GLU A 104 10.43 0.45 0.78
N CYS A 105 9.40 -0.36 1.06
CA CYS A 105 8.85 -0.48 2.42
C CYS A 105 9.91 -0.99 3.40
N TRP A 106 10.73 -1.96 3.00
CA TRP A 106 11.85 -2.43 3.80
C TRP A 106 12.84 -1.32 4.14
N THR A 107 13.25 -0.52 3.15
CA THR A 107 14.12 0.63 3.35
C THR A 107 13.51 1.66 4.29
N VAL A 108 12.21 1.97 4.17
CA VAL A 108 11.53 2.90 5.08
C VAL A 108 11.56 2.37 6.52
N MET A 109 11.25 1.09 6.73
CA MET A 109 11.26 0.51 8.07
C MET A 109 12.66 0.37 8.67
N ASP A 110 13.69 0.19 7.85
CA ASP A 110 15.07 0.15 8.33
C ASP A 110 15.55 1.50 8.86
N ASN A 111 15.00 2.59 8.30
CA ASN A 111 15.32 3.97 8.70
C ASN A 111 14.37 4.54 9.77
N TRP A 112 13.35 3.79 10.21
CA TRP A 112 12.34 4.31 11.14
C TRP A 112 11.88 3.27 12.18
N SER A 113 12.33 3.45 13.42
CA SER A 113 12.08 2.52 14.53
C SER A 113 10.59 2.36 14.92
N GLU A 114 9.76 3.35 14.62
CA GLU A 114 8.36 3.40 15.01
C GLU A 114 7.49 2.46 14.17
N VAL A 115 8.04 1.95 13.05
CA VAL A 115 7.36 1.00 12.17
C VAL A 115 7.95 -0.42 12.24
N GLU A 116 8.81 -0.71 13.22
CA GLU A 116 9.45 -2.03 13.42
C GLU A 116 8.44 -3.18 13.53
N ALA A 117 7.28 -2.92 14.16
CA ALA A 117 6.21 -3.91 14.30
C ALA A 117 5.68 -4.41 12.93
N CYS A 118 5.86 -3.64 11.85
CA CYS A 118 5.46 -4.03 10.49
C CYS A 118 6.52 -4.86 9.76
N LYS A 119 7.76 -4.97 10.25
CA LYS A 119 8.83 -5.74 9.56
C LYS A 119 8.44 -7.19 9.36
N GLU A 120 7.83 -7.81 10.35
CA GLU A 120 7.38 -9.21 10.24
C GLU A 120 6.27 -9.36 9.18
N SER A 121 5.39 -8.38 9.08
CA SER A 121 4.32 -8.41 8.07
C SER A 121 4.88 -8.28 6.65
N VAL A 122 5.86 -7.39 6.44
CA VAL A 122 6.54 -7.26 5.13
C VAL A 122 7.36 -8.49 4.80
N ARG A 123 8.02 -9.13 5.79
CA ARG A 123 8.70 -10.42 5.57
C ARG A 123 7.71 -11.49 5.13
N ALA A 124 6.56 -11.61 5.79
CA ALA A 124 5.53 -12.56 5.42
C ALA A 124 5.05 -12.31 3.97
N ILE A 125 4.86 -11.05 3.59
CA ILE A 125 4.51 -10.69 2.20
C ILE A 125 5.64 -11.05 1.23
N ALA A 126 6.89 -10.75 1.56
CA ALA A 126 8.03 -11.09 0.71
C ALA A 126 8.15 -12.60 0.48
N VAL A 127 7.87 -13.41 1.51
CA VAL A 127 7.81 -14.87 1.39
C VAL A 127 6.68 -15.30 0.44
N ARG A 128 5.50 -14.68 0.54
CA ARG A 128 4.38 -14.94 -0.38
C ARG A 128 4.72 -14.58 -1.82
N LEU A 129 5.31 -13.40 -2.06
CA LEU A 129 5.75 -12.98 -3.39
C LEU A 129 6.82 -13.93 -3.94
N LYS A 130 7.76 -14.39 -3.11
CA LYS A 130 8.76 -15.38 -3.51
C LYS A 130 8.13 -16.70 -3.95
N GLY A 131 7.00 -17.09 -3.38
CA GLY A 131 6.23 -18.26 -3.80
C GLY A 131 5.59 -18.14 -5.19
N ILE A 132 5.45 -16.92 -5.73
CA ILE A 132 4.96 -16.65 -7.09
C ILE A 132 6.10 -16.68 -8.12
N LEU A 133 7.33 -16.38 -7.69
CA LEU A 133 8.50 -16.33 -8.57
C LEU A 133 8.95 -17.73 -8.99
N ASP A 134 9.69 -17.79 -10.10
CA ASP A 134 10.38 -18.99 -10.54
C ASP A 134 11.43 -19.43 -9.49
N ASP A 135 11.91 -20.67 -9.57
CA ASP A 135 12.84 -21.28 -8.58
C ASP A 135 14.10 -20.44 -8.26
N ASN A 136 14.52 -19.58 -9.19
CA ASN A 136 15.66 -18.69 -9.00
C ASN A 136 15.36 -17.46 -8.12
N GLY A 137 14.08 -17.21 -7.79
CA GLY A 137 13.60 -16.07 -7.00
C GLY A 137 13.83 -14.70 -7.64
N ARG A 138 14.13 -14.64 -8.95
CA ARG A 138 14.51 -13.42 -9.70
C ARG A 138 13.78 -13.28 -11.02
N THR A 139 13.11 -14.33 -11.47
CA THR A 139 12.28 -14.32 -12.66
C THR A 139 10.87 -14.75 -12.33
N TYR A 140 9.94 -14.34 -13.19
CA TYR A 140 8.57 -14.80 -13.20
C TYR A 140 8.23 -15.16 -14.64
N ARG A 141 7.95 -16.45 -14.89
CA ARG A 141 7.70 -16.99 -16.24
C ARG A 141 8.84 -16.65 -17.22
N GLY A 142 10.08 -16.70 -16.74
CA GLY A 142 11.28 -16.39 -17.51
C GLY A 142 11.58 -14.89 -17.71
N GLY A 143 10.67 -13.99 -17.33
CA GLY A 143 10.90 -12.55 -17.32
C GLY A 143 11.62 -12.08 -16.07
N ARG A 144 12.56 -11.13 -16.18
CA ARG A 144 13.25 -10.57 -15.00
C ARG A 144 12.31 -9.71 -14.17
N VAL A 145 12.27 -9.99 -12.88
CA VAL A 145 11.56 -9.21 -11.87
C VAL A 145 12.55 -8.24 -11.22
N TYR A 146 12.07 -7.11 -10.70
CA TYR A 146 12.88 -6.25 -9.86
C TYR A 146 13.48 -7.04 -8.69
N VAL A 147 14.78 -6.88 -8.48
CA VAL A 147 15.53 -7.43 -7.35
C VAL A 147 16.27 -6.25 -6.71
N PRO A 148 16.08 -5.97 -5.41
CA PRO A 148 16.82 -4.93 -4.69
C PRO A 148 18.31 -5.24 -4.57
#